data_AF-R9H981-F1
#
_entry.id   AF-R9H981-F1
#
_cell.length_a   1.000
_cell.length_b   1.000
_cell.length_c   1.000
_cell.angle_alpha   90.00
_cell.angle_beta   90.00
_cell.angle_gamma   90.00
#
_symmetry.space_group_name_H-M   'P 1'
#
loop_
_entity.id
_entity.type
_entity.pdbx_description
1 polymer ?
#
loop_
_entity_poly.entity_id
_entity_poly.type
_entity_poly.pdbx_seq_one_letter_code
_entity_poly.pdbx_strand_id
1 'polypeptide(L)'
;MAENKTMDKIHRDILKKFHTLCSVLGLTDAEKRAIVESYGVESSRDMDTHDLINVCGKLSAQANEKTGAGEMDKLRKRVMAAIGGYLKATGKESNATVIKGIACRATGHTDFNKIPRERLRNLVAAFNNKVKDAQAVNDIADALLMQTLLGHGNGRQANA
;
A
#
# COMPACT_ATOMS: atom_id res chain seq x y z
N MET A 1 -24.41 -13.01 -31.89
CA MET A 1 -24.59 -11.54 -31.87
C MET A 1 -24.34 -10.89 -30.50
N ALA A 2 -24.43 -11.60 -29.37
CA ALA A 2 -24.20 -11.00 -28.04
C ALA A 2 -22.72 -10.67 -27.74
N GLU A 3 -21.78 -11.47 -28.26
CA GLU A 3 -20.34 -11.32 -28.03
C GLU A 3 -19.77 -10.00 -28.58
N ASN A 4 -20.21 -9.60 -29.78
CA ASN A 4 -19.76 -8.35 -30.43
C ASN A 4 -20.21 -7.12 -29.62
N LYS A 5 -21.44 -7.14 -29.09
CA LYS A 5 -21.99 -6.04 -28.26
C LYS A 5 -21.23 -5.88 -26.92
N THR A 6 -20.74 -6.97 -26.35
CA THR A 6 -19.93 -6.94 -25.12
C THR A 6 -18.54 -6.38 -25.40
N MET A 7 -17.89 -6.81 -26.48
CA MET A 7 -16.57 -6.31 -26.88
C MET A 7 -16.61 -4.83 -27.24
N ASP A 8 -17.62 -4.37 -27.97
CA ASP A 8 -17.84 -2.95 -28.27
C ASP A 8 -18.01 -2.11 -27.01
N LYS A 9 -18.67 -2.66 -25.98
CA LYS A 9 -18.85 -1.97 -24.69
C LYS A 9 -17.52 -1.85 -23.95
N ILE A 10 -16.75 -2.95 -23.88
CA ILE A 10 -15.42 -2.97 -23.26
C ILE A 10 -14.52 -1.93 -23.94
N HIS A 11 -14.47 -1.94 -25.27
CA HIS A 11 -13.69 -0.98 -26.05
C HIS A 11 -14.07 0.48 -25.72
N ARG A 12 -15.37 0.81 -25.75
CA ARG A 12 -15.85 2.16 -25.39
C ARG A 12 -15.51 2.57 -23.96
N ASP A 13 -15.57 1.65 -23.01
CA ASP A 13 -15.25 1.95 -21.61
C ASP A 13 -13.75 2.20 -21.41
N ILE A 14 -12.89 1.47 -22.14
CA ILE A 14 -11.44 1.73 -22.14
C ILE A 14 -11.14 3.07 -22.83
N LEU A 15 -11.80 3.39 -23.94
CA LEU A 15 -11.64 4.68 -24.61
C LEU A 15 -12.01 5.86 -23.69
N LYS A 16 -13.10 5.75 -22.91
CA LYS A 16 -13.44 6.75 -21.89
C LYS A 16 -12.34 6.88 -20.84
N LYS A 17 -11.77 5.76 -20.41
CA LYS A 17 -10.66 5.74 -19.43
C LYS A 17 -9.43 6.47 -19.98
N PHE A 18 -9.08 6.26 -21.26
CA PHE A 18 -8.01 6.99 -21.93
C PHE A 18 -8.20 8.50 -21.83
N HIS A 19 -9.35 9.03 -22.26
CA HIS A 19 -9.61 10.48 -22.19
C HIS A 19 -9.63 11.03 -20.77
N THR A 20 -10.13 10.25 -19.81
CA THR A 20 -10.09 10.60 -18.38
C THR A 20 -8.65 10.73 -17.89
N LEU A 21 -7.77 9.77 -18.22
CA LEU A 21 -6.36 9.81 -17.83
C LEU A 21 -5.62 10.99 -18.47
N CYS A 22 -5.89 11.29 -19.74
CA CYS A 22 -5.34 12.48 -20.39
C CYS A 22 -5.75 13.78 -19.68
N SER A 23 -7.01 13.88 -19.23
CA SER A 23 -7.50 15.02 -18.44
C SER A 23 -6.80 15.12 -17.08
N VAL A 24 -6.68 14.01 -16.35
CA VAL A 24 -5.97 13.94 -15.05
C VAL A 24 -4.50 14.35 -15.18
N LEU A 25 -3.85 13.94 -16.28
CA LEU A 25 -2.47 14.31 -16.58
C LEU A 25 -2.34 15.73 -17.13
N GLY A 26 -3.43 16.41 -17.45
CA GLY A 26 -3.43 17.76 -18.01
C GLY A 26 -2.82 17.83 -19.41
N LEU A 27 -2.94 16.74 -20.18
CA LEU A 27 -2.40 16.68 -21.54
C LEU A 27 -3.17 17.62 -22.46
N THR A 28 -2.43 18.41 -23.23
CA THR A 28 -2.94 19.23 -24.32
C THR A 28 -3.42 18.34 -25.47
N ASP A 29 -4.22 18.91 -26.38
CA ASP A 29 -4.71 18.15 -27.53
C ASP A 29 -3.59 17.78 -28.52
N ALA A 30 -2.49 18.54 -28.55
CA ALA A 30 -1.30 18.19 -29.31
C ALA A 30 -0.61 16.95 -28.73
N GLU A 31 -0.43 16.88 -27.40
CA GLU A 31 0.18 15.72 -26.74
C GLU A 31 -0.69 14.48 -26.85
N LYS A 32 -2.02 14.62 -26.71
CA LYS A 32 -2.95 13.51 -26.96
C LYS A 32 -2.81 12.97 -28.39
N ARG A 33 -2.71 13.86 -29.37
CA ARG A 33 -2.55 13.47 -30.77
C ARG A 33 -1.23 12.76 -31.02
N ALA A 34 -0.13 13.27 -30.47
CA ALA A 34 1.18 12.61 -30.56
C ALA A 34 1.17 11.20 -29.94
N ILE A 35 0.45 10.99 -28.83
CA ILE A 35 0.27 9.65 -28.26
C ILE A 35 -0.46 8.75 -29.25
N VAL A 36 -1.58 9.20 -29.82
CA VAL A 36 -2.39 8.41 -30.76
C VAL A 36 -1.61 8.10 -32.04
N GLU A 37 -0.89 9.07 -32.59
CA GLU A 37 -0.01 8.91 -33.76
C GLU A 37 1.13 7.91 -33.51
N SER A 38 1.63 7.77 -32.28
CA SER A 38 2.65 6.77 -31.93
C SER A 38 2.17 5.33 -32.08
N TYR A 39 0.85 5.12 -32.14
CA TYR A 39 0.21 3.83 -32.43
C TYR A 39 -0.22 3.71 -33.91
N GLY A 40 0.18 4.66 -34.78
CA GLY A 40 -0.05 4.60 -36.22
C GLY A 40 -1.46 4.96 -36.67
N VAL A 41 -2.26 5.60 -35.81
CA VAL A 41 -3.63 6.01 -36.11
C VAL A 41 -3.83 7.51 -35.88
N GLU A 42 -4.84 8.10 -36.53
CA GLU A 42 -5.13 9.55 -36.42
C GLU A 42 -6.12 9.87 -35.30
N SER A 43 -6.91 8.88 -34.89
CA SER A 43 -7.96 9.01 -33.89
C SER A 43 -7.85 7.91 -32.85
N SER A 44 -8.04 8.28 -31.57
CA SER A 44 -8.09 7.30 -30.47
C SER A 44 -9.24 6.30 -30.62
N ARG A 45 -10.23 6.58 -31.48
CA ARG A 45 -11.33 5.67 -31.82
C ARG A 45 -10.90 4.53 -32.76
N ASP A 46 -9.79 4.72 -33.47
CA ASP A 46 -9.28 3.76 -34.45
C ASP A 46 -8.18 2.87 -33.85
N MET A 47 -7.74 3.18 -32.62
CA MET A 47 -6.85 2.32 -31.84
C MET A 47 -7.54 0.99 -31.54
N ASP A 48 -6.81 -0.12 -31.61
CA ASP A 48 -7.37 -1.40 -31.20
C ASP A 48 -7.49 -1.48 -29.66
N THR A 49 -8.25 -2.46 -29.18
CA THR A 49 -8.52 -2.60 -27.74
C THR A 49 -7.25 -2.91 -26.94
N HIS A 50 -6.30 -3.66 -27.51
CA HIS A 50 -5.05 -4.00 -26.85
C HIS A 50 -4.14 -2.77 -26.74
N ASP A 51 -4.01 -1.95 -27.78
CA ASP A 51 -3.23 -0.71 -27.72
C ASP A 51 -3.85 0.30 -26.77
N LEU A 52 -5.18 0.41 -26.74
CA LEU A 52 -5.89 1.22 -25.75
C LEU A 52 -5.63 0.77 -24.31
N ILE A 53 -5.57 -0.55 -24.06
CA ILE A 53 -5.22 -1.09 -22.73
C ILE A 53 -3.78 -0.73 -22.38
N ASN A 54 -2.84 -0.90 -23.31
CA ASN A 54 -1.43 -0.63 -23.12
C ASN A 54 -1.19 0.85 -22.78
N VAL A 55 -1.73 1.78 -23.58
CA VAL A 55 -1.59 3.22 -23.35
C VAL A 55 -2.28 3.64 -22.05
N CYS A 56 -3.46 3.10 -21.74
CA CYS A 56 -4.13 3.35 -20.46
C CYS A 56 -3.29 2.88 -19.27
N GLY A 57 -2.56 1.76 -19.40
CA GLY A 57 -1.63 1.28 -18.39
C GLY A 57 -0.49 2.27 -18.13
N LYS A 58 0.16 2.75 -19.19
CA LYS A 58 1.24 3.74 -19.11
C LYS A 58 0.77 5.08 -18.52
N LEU A 59 -0.35 5.62 -19.03
CA LEU A 59 -0.92 6.87 -18.53
C LEU A 59 -1.41 6.74 -17.08
N SER A 60 -1.95 5.58 -16.69
CA SER A 60 -2.33 5.34 -15.28
C SER A 60 -1.12 5.32 -14.35
N ALA A 61 0.03 4.78 -14.78
CA ALA A 61 1.26 4.83 -13.98
C ALA A 61 1.74 6.27 -13.79
N GLN A 62 1.80 7.06 -14.87
CA GLN A 62 2.17 8.48 -14.81
C GLN A 62 1.19 9.29 -13.95
N ALA A 63 -0.12 9.03 -14.05
CA ALA A 63 -1.12 9.72 -13.25
C ALA A 63 -0.95 9.40 -11.75
N ASN A 64 -0.62 8.15 -11.41
CA ASN A 64 -0.35 7.73 -10.03
C ASN A 64 0.90 8.38 -9.45
N GLU A 65 1.93 8.61 -10.28
CA GLU A 65 3.14 9.34 -9.90
C GLU A 65 2.83 10.83 -9.69
N LYS A 66 2.18 11.48 -10.67
CA LYS A 66 1.83 12.91 -10.62
C LYS A 66 0.93 13.27 -9.43
N THR A 67 -0.05 12.42 -9.13
CA THR A 67 -1.00 12.66 -8.03
C THR A 67 -0.50 12.18 -6.68
N GLY A 68 0.61 11.42 -6.64
CA GLY A 68 1.08 10.75 -5.43
C GLY A 68 0.13 9.65 -4.93
N ALA A 69 -0.88 9.24 -5.70
CA ALA A 69 -1.84 8.20 -5.31
C ALA A 69 -1.13 6.85 -5.07
N GLY A 70 -0.11 6.53 -5.88
CA GLY A 70 0.70 5.32 -5.69
C GLY A 70 1.49 5.32 -4.39
N GLU A 71 2.06 6.47 -4.02
CA GLU A 71 2.79 6.64 -2.76
C GLU A 71 1.84 6.57 -1.55
N MET A 72 0.64 7.11 -1.67
CA MET A 72 -0.41 6.99 -0.65
C MET A 72 -0.88 5.55 -0.47
N ASP A 73 -1.06 4.78 -1.54
CA ASP A 73 -1.44 3.36 -1.46
C ASP A 73 -0.34 2.51 -0.79
N LYS A 74 0.93 2.71 -1.18
CA LYS A 74 2.08 2.08 -0.52
C LYS A 74 2.11 2.42 0.97
N LEU A 75 1.88 3.68 1.32
CA LEU A 75 1.89 4.11 2.72
C LEU A 75 0.73 3.51 3.52
N ARG A 76 -0.46 3.41 2.93
CA ARG A 76 -1.61 2.72 3.52
C ARG A 76 -1.32 1.24 3.78
N LYS A 77 -0.72 0.54 2.81
CA LYS A 77 -0.26 -0.85 2.98
C LYS A 77 0.76 -0.99 4.10
N ARG A 78 1.72 -0.06 4.20
CA ARG A 78 2.69 -0.03 5.31
C ARG A 78 2.04 0.17 6.67
N VAL A 79 1.04 1.04 6.79
CA VAL A 79 0.27 1.20 8.03
C VAL A 79 -0.42 -0.11 8.41
N MET A 80 -1.04 -0.77 7.44
CA MET A 80 -1.69 -2.06 7.69
C MET A 80 -0.70 -3.12 8.19
N ALA A 81 0.48 -3.20 7.58
CA ALA A 81 1.54 -4.10 8.01
C ALA A 81 2.06 -3.79 9.42
N ALA A 82 2.28 -2.51 9.75
CA ALA A 82 2.78 -2.09 11.06
C ALA A 82 1.78 -2.42 12.19
N ILE A 83 0.49 -2.14 11.98
CA ILE A 83 -0.57 -2.48 12.95
C ILE A 83 -0.75 -4.00 13.05
N GLY A 84 -0.75 -4.72 11.91
CA GLY A 84 -0.84 -6.18 11.91
C GLY A 84 0.32 -6.85 12.65
N GLY A 85 1.55 -6.35 12.45
CA GLY A 85 2.73 -6.79 13.19
C GLY A 85 2.60 -6.58 14.70
N TYR A 86 2.09 -5.42 15.11
CA TYR A 86 1.77 -5.15 16.51
C TYR A 86 0.71 -6.10 17.09
N LEU A 87 -0.40 -6.32 16.37
CA LEU A 87 -1.44 -7.25 16.82
C LEU A 87 -0.88 -8.66 17.02
N LYS A 88 -0.09 -9.15 16.05
CA LYS A 88 0.59 -10.45 16.13
C LYS A 88 1.52 -10.54 17.33
N ALA A 89 2.35 -9.52 17.57
CA ALA A 89 3.26 -9.47 18.72
C ALA A 89 2.50 -9.51 20.07
N THR A 90 1.29 -8.96 20.11
CA THR A 90 0.42 -8.98 21.30
C THR A 90 -0.53 -10.19 21.38
N GLY A 91 -0.40 -11.17 20.48
CA GLY A 91 -1.26 -12.36 20.46
C GLY A 91 -2.73 -12.10 20.09
N LYS A 92 -3.02 -10.98 19.43
CA LYS A 92 -4.39 -10.59 19.02
C LYS A 92 -4.66 -10.98 17.57
N GLU A 93 -5.91 -11.33 17.29
CA GLU A 93 -6.35 -11.57 15.91
C GLU A 93 -6.19 -10.31 15.05
N SER A 94 -5.74 -10.54 13.81
CA SER A 94 -5.39 -9.49 12.86
C SER A 94 -6.13 -9.71 11.55
N ASN A 95 -7.15 -8.89 11.29
CA ASN A 95 -7.84 -8.83 10.00
C ASN A 95 -7.91 -7.39 9.48
N ALA A 96 -8.14 -7.22 8.19
CA ALA A 96 -8.10 -5.92 7.52
C ALA A 96 -9.09 -4.89 8.13
N THR A 97 -10.27 -5.33 8.55
CA THR A 97 -11.30 -4.47 9.16
C THR A 97 -10.84 -3.94 10.52
N VAL A 98 -10.32 -4.82 11.37
CA VAL A 98 -9.79 -4.45 12.69
C VAL A 98 -8.61 -3.50 12.55
N ILE A 99 -7.66 -3.80 11.65
CA ILE A 99 -6.49 -2.96 11.38
C ILE A 99 -6.92 -1.54 10.96
N LYS A 100 -7.82 -1.44 9.98
CA LYS A 100 -8.32 -0.14 9.51
C LYS A 100 -9.07 0.60 10.61
N GLY A 101 -9.88 -0.10 11.40
CA GLY A 101 -10.58 0.46 12.56
C GLY A 101 -9.63 1.04 13.62
N ILE A 102 -8.52 0.35 13.91
CA ILE A 102 -7.48 0.87 14.81
C ILE A 102 -6.84 2.14 14.25
N ALA A 103 -6.46 2.15 12.98
CA ALA A 103 -5.88 3.33 12.33
C ALA A 103 -6.83 4.54 12.38
N CYS A 104 -8.11 4.32 12.09
CA CYS A 104 -9.17 5.32 12.19
C CYS A 104 -9.29 5.88 13.62
N ARG A 105 -9.42 5.01 14.63
CA ARG A 105 -9.51 5.43 16.05
C ARG A 105 -8.27 6.17 16.52
N ALA A 106 -7.08 5.70 16.16
CA ALA A 106 -5.82 6.32 16.55
C ALA A 106 -5.60 7.72 15.93
N THR A 107 -6.29 8.01 14.82
CA THR A 107 -6.14 9.28 14.10
C THR A 107 -7.36 10.19 14.18
N GLY A 108 -8.49 9.72 14.72
CA GLY A 108 -9.74 10.48 14.78
C GLY A 108 -10.49 10.57 13.44
N HIS A 109 -10.19 9.70 12.47
CA HIS A 109 -10.83 9.72 11.15
C HIS A 109 -11.87 8.60 11.05
N THR A 110 -12.97 8.84 10.32
CA THR A 110 -14.03 7.84 10.11
C THR A 110 -13.69 6.82 9.02
N ASP A 111 -12.85 7.20 8.06
CA ASP A 111 -12.44 6.37 6.93
C ASP A 111 -10.92 6.36 6.79
N PHE A 112 -10.37 5.16 6.66
CA PHE A 112 -8.94 4.91 6.47
C PHE A 112 -8.39 5.60 5.23
N ASN A 113 -9.20 5.69 4.16
CA ASN A 113 -8.79 6.34 2.93
C ASN A 113 -8.69 7.86 3.06
N LYS A 114 -9.33 8.45 4.08
CA LYS A 114 -9.29 9.90 4.36
C LYS A 114 -8.15 10.32 5.30
N ILE A 115 -7.39 9.36 5.85
CA ILE A 115 -6.26 9.69 6.72
C ILE A 115 -5.15 10.37 5.88
N PRO A 116 -4.69 11.57 6.25
CA PRO A 116 -3.67 12.28 5.50
C PRO A 116 -2.28 11.64 5.64
N ARG A 117 -1.42 11.90 4.65
CA ARG A 117 -0.08 11.29 4.52
C ARG A 117 0.76 11.39 5.79
N GLU A 118 0.81 12.57 6.40
CA GLU A 118 1.55 12.84 7.63
C GLU A 118 1.13 11.90 8.77
N ARG A 119 -0.19 11.76 8.97
CA ARG A 119 -0.77 10.93 10.02
C ARG A 119 -0.50 9.44 9.76
N LEU A 120 -0.57 9.00 8.51
CA LEU A 120 -0.20 7.63 8.15
C LEU A 120 1.28 7.33 8.46
N ARG A 121 2.21 8.25 8.14
CA ARG A 121 3.64 8.08 8.48
C ARG A 121 3.85 7.94 9.99
N ASN A 122 3.17 8.79 10.77
CA ASN A 122 3.25 8.74 12.24
C ASN A 122 2.74 7.40 12.78
N LEU A 123 1.66 6.85 12.22
CA LEU A 123 1.17 5.52 12.61
C LEU A 123 2.22 4.42 12.33
N VAL A 124 2.85 4.43 11.15
CA VAL A 124 3.90 3.44 10.82
C VAL A 124 5.02 3.49 11.86
N ALA A 125 5.55 4.67 12.16
CA ALA A 125 6.62 4.83 13.14
C ALA A 125 6.18 4.37 14.54
N ALA A 126 5.01 4.83 15.00
CA ALA A 126 4.51 4.53 16.34
C ALA A 126 4.30 3.03 16.57
N PHE A 127 3.67 2.31 15.64
CA PHE A 127 3.43 0.87 15.80
C PHE A 127 4.72 0.05 15.64
N ASN A 128 5.62 0.43 14.75
CA ASN A 128 6.91 -0.26 14.63
C ASN A 128 7.77 -0.08 15.88
N ASN A 129 7.82 1.12 16.46
CA ASN A 129 8.57 1.35 17.69
C ASN A 129 7.98 0.54 18.84
N LYS A 130 6.65 0.49 18.99
CA LYS A 130 6.00 -0.37 19.99
C LYS A 130 6.42 -1.83 19.91
N VAL A 131 6.53 -2.39 18.70
CA VAL A 131 6.96 -3.78 18.49
C VAL A 131 8.45 -3.94 18.81
N LYS A 132 9.30 -3.04 18.32
CA LYS A 132 10.75 -3.09 18.55
C LYS A 132 11.11 -2.94 20.03
N ASP A 133 10.52 -1.96 20.69
CA ASP A 133 10.79 -1.67 22.10
C ASP A 133 10.30 -2.83 22.98
N ALA A 134 9.12 -3.41 22.65
CA ALA A 134 8.63 -4.60 23.35
C ALA A 134 9.57 -5.80 23.18
N GLN A 135 10.09 -6.04 21.97
CA GLN A 135 11.05 -7.12 21.74
C GLN A 135 12.35 -6.88 22.52
N ALA A 136 12.89 -5.66 22.49
CA ALA A 136 14.11 -5.33 23.22
C ALA A 136 13.97 -5.54 24.73
N VAL A 137 12.81 -5.19 25.30
CA VAL A 137 12.52 -5.45 26.72
C VAL A 137 12.50 -6.95 27.01
N ASN A 138 11.88 -7.76 26.15
CA ASN A 138 11.88 -9.22 26.31
C ASN A 138 13.29 -9.80 26.23
N ASP A 139 14.11 -9.37 25.27
CA ASP A 139 15.49 -9.85 25.11
C ASP A 139 16.34 -9.55 26.36
N ILE A 140 16.16 -8.37 26.96
CA ILE A 140 16.82 -7.99 28.22
C ILE A 140 16.34 -8.89 29.38
N ALA A 141 15.02 -9.12 29.48
CA ALA A 141 14.46 -9.97 30.52
C ALA A 141 14.97 -11.41 30.43
N ASP A 142 15.03 -11.97 29.22
CA ASP A 142 15.54 -13.32 28.96
C ASP A 142 17.04 -13.43 29.29
N ALA A 143 17.83 -12.42 28.94
CA ALA A 143 19.25 -12.37 29.28
C ALA A 143 19.48 -12.35 30.80
N LEU A 144 18.68 -11.58 31.55
CA LEU A 144 18.76 -11.52 33.01
C LEU A 144 18.34 -12.85 33.66
N LEU A 145 17.30 -13.50 33.13
CA LEU A 145 16.88 -14.83 33.58
C LEU A 145 17.98 -15.87 33.34
N MET A 146 18.60 -15.86 32.17
CA MET A 146 19.69 -16.79 31.84
C MET A 146 20.91 -16.60 32.75
N GLN A 147 21.30 -15.35 33.03
CA GLN A 147 22.38 -15.05 33.99
C GLN A 147 22.06 -15.57 35.40
N THR A 148 20.81 -15.40 35.84
CA THR A 148 20.36 -15.89 37.16
C THR A 148 20.42 -17.41 37.23
N LEU A 149 19.99 -18.11 36.18
CA LEU A 149 20.03 -19.57 36.12
C LEU A 149 21.47 -20.12 36.07
N LEU A 150 22.36 -19.47 35.32
CA LEU A 150 23.77 -19.86 35.23
C LEU A 150 24.57 -19.52 36.51
N GLY A 151 24.25 -18.41 37.18
CA GLY A 151 24.91 -17.99 38.42
C GLY A 151 24.66 -18.93 39.61
N HIS A 152 23.54 -19.66 39.64
CA HIS A 152 23.25 -20.67 40.66
C HIS A 152 23.96 -22.02 40.43
N GLY A 153 24.63 -22.22 39.29
CA GLY A 153 25.33 -23.48 38.95
C GLY A 153 26.71 -23.67 39.60
N ASN A 154 27.32 -22.61 40.15
CA ASN A 154 28.71 -22.63 40.65
C ASN A 154 28.86 -22.80 42.17
N GLY A 155 27.78 -23.05 42.91
CA GLY A 155 27.79 -23.04 44.39
C GLY A 155 27.84 -24.39 45.11
N ARG A 156 28.01 -25.52 44.41
CA ARG A 156 28.02 -26.87 45.04
C ARG A 156 29.25 -27.70 44.66
N GLN A 157 30.45 -27.19 44.95
CA GLN A 157 31.61 -28.07 45.20
C GLN A 157 32.45 -27.48 46.33
N ALA A 158 33.05 -28.37 47.12
CA ALA A 158 33.93 -28.16 48.27
C ALA A 158 33.26 -27.92 49.64
N ASN A 159 32.86 -29.02 50.29
CA ASN A 159 33.49 -29.37 51.57
C ASN A 159 33.55 -30.89 51.67
N ALA A 160 34.78 -31.40 51.63
CA ALA A 160 35.17 -32.76 51.98
C ALA A 160 35.34 -32.87 53.50
#